data_AF-A0A368XZ72-F1
#
_entry.id   AF-A0A368XZ72-F1
#
_cell.length_a   1.000
_cell.length_b   1.000
_cell.length_c   1.000
_cell.angle_alpha   90.00
_cell.angle_beta   90.00
_cell.angle_gamma   90.00
#
_symmetry.space_group_name_H-M   'P 1'
#
loop_
_entity.id
_entity.type
_entity.pdbx_description
1 polymer ?
#
loop_
_entity_poly.entity_id
_entity_poly.type
_entity_poly.pdbx_seq_one_letter_code
_entity_poly.pdbx_strand_id
1 'polypeptide(L)' 'MMDLNILEKIEMHREKMVQLSFSLPLTSPEMIRLSAELDEYLNEYSQTYINKSSS' A
#
# COMPACT_ATOMS: atom_id res chain seq x y z
N MET A 1 -15.60 9.10 4.93
CA MET A 1 -14.40 9.91 5.21
C MET A 1 -13.16 9.07 5.51
N MET A 2 -13.27 7.84 6.03
CA MET A 2 -12.09 6.95 6.26
C MET A 2 -11.43 6.43 4.97
N ASP A 3 -12.17 6.22 3.89
CA ASP A 3 -11.64 5.57 2.67
C ASP A 3 -10.59 6.40 1.92
N LEU A 4 -10.61 7.74 2.05
CA LEU A 4 -9.65 8.61 1.37
C LEU A 4 -8.23 8.50 1.96
N ASN A 5 -8.13 8.34 3.29
CA ASN A 5 -6.83 8.30 3.97
C ASN A 5 -6.04 7.03 3.63
N ILE A 6 -6.71 5.88 3.53
CA ILE A 6 -6.05 4.62 3.20
C ILE A 6 -5.62 4.58 1.72
N LEU A 7 -6.44 5.12 0.81
CA LEU A 7 -6.09 5.24 -0.61
C LEU A 7 -4.89 6.17 -0.82
N GLU A 8 -4.82 7.29 -0.10
CA GLU A 8 -3.67 8.19 -0.12
C GLU A 8 -2.38 7.48 0.33
N LYS A 9 -2.46 6.68 1.41
CA LYS A 9 -1.30 5.89 1.89
C LYS A 9 -0.85 4.85 0.87
N ILE A 10 -1.78 4.16 0.22
CA ILE A 10 -1.50 3.19 -0.85
C ILE A 10 -0.77 3.87 -2.00
N GLU A 11 -1.27 5.01 -2.48
CA GLU A 11 -0.65 5.69 -3.62
C GLU A 11 0.72 6.27 -3.26
N MET A 12 0.87 6.84 -2.07
CA MET A 12 2.17 7.32 -1.57
C MET A 12 3.21 6.19 -1.51
N HIS A 13 2.82 4.98 -1.08
CA HIS A 13 3.72 3.82 -1.04
C HIS A 13 4.05 3.32 -2.45
N ARG A 14 3.08 3.27 -3.36
CA ARG A 14 3.33 2.94 -4.77
C ARG A 14 4.33 3.90 -5.39
N GLU A 15 4.14 5.21 -5.25
CA GLU A 15 5.06 6.21 -5.80
C GLU A 15 6.46 6.06 -5.23
N LYS A 16 6.58 5.88 -3.91
CA LYS A 16 7.87 5.69 -3.24
C LYS A 16 8.59 4.43 -3.73
N MET A 17 7.88 3.31 -3.88
CA MET A 17 8.47 2.06 -4.40
C MET A 17 8.91 2.21 -5.86
N VAL A 18 8.12 2.89 -6.70
CA VAL A 18 8.50 3.19 -8.09
C VAL A 18 9.78 4.02 -8.12
N GLN A 19 9.86 5.10 -7.35
CA GLN A 19 11.04 5.95 -7.27
C GLN A 19 12.29 5.17 -6.81
N LEU A 20 12.15 4.34 -5.78
CA LEU A 20 13.25 3.53 -5.26
C LEU A 20 13.66 2.39 -6.19
N SER A 21 12.75 1.86 -7.00
CA SER A 21 13.07 0.78 -7.95
C SER A 21 14.11 1.19 -9.00
N PHE A 22 14.26 2.50 -9.26
CA PHE A 22 15.30 3.02 -10.15
C PHE A 22 16.71 3.00 -9.54
N SER A 23 16.83 2.92 -8.20
CA SER A 23 18.10 3.06 -7.48
C SER A 23 18.43 1.89 -6.56
N LEU A 24 17.45 1.08 -6.18
CA LEU A 24 17.59 -0.07 -5.29
C LEU A 24 17.12 -1.35 -5.97
N PRO A 25 17.79 -2.49 -5.75
CA PRO A 25 17.23 -3.79 -6.10
C PRO A 25 15.88 -4.01 -5.43
N LEU A 26 14.95 -4.65 -6.13
CA LEU A 26 13.64 -5.01 -5.59
C LEU A 26 13.72 -5.93 -4.36
N THR A 27 14.83 -6.65 -4.22
CA THR A 27 15.14 -7.52 -3.07
C THR A 27 15.82 -6.80 -1.91
N SER A 28 16.05 -5.49 -2.02
CA SER A 28 16.64 -4.72 -0.92
C SER A 28 15.71 -4.73 0.30
N PRO A 29 16.26 -4.70 1.53
CA PRO A 29 15.44 -4.67 2.74
C PRO A 29 14.39 -3.54 2.76
N GLU A 30 14.74 -2.38 2.20
CA GLU A 30 13.83 -1.23 2.12
C GLU A 30 12.66 -1.49 1.15
N MET A 31 12.92 -2.11 -0.02
CA MET A 31 11.85 -2.47 -0.96
C MET A 31 10.94 -3.56 -0.40
N ILE A 32 11.50 -4.54 0.31
CA ILE A 32 10.71 -5.60 0.99
C ILE A 32 9.83 -5.00 2.08
N ARG A 33 10.39 -4.10 2.91
CA ARG A 33 9.64 -3.40 3.97
C ARG A 33 8.47 -2.61 3.40
N LEU A 34 8.72 -1.80 2.37
CA LEU A 34 7.68 -1.00 1.71
C LEU A 34 6.61 -1.87 1.04
N SER A 35 6.99 -3.01 0.47
CA SER A 35 6.04 -3.97 -0.10
C SER A 35 5.12 -4.55 0.98
N ALA A 36 5.65 -4.91 2.14
CA ALA A 36 4.84 -5.44 3.24
C ALA A 36 3.87 -4.38 3.78
N GLU A 37 4.33 -3.13 3.95
CA GLU A 37 3.48 -2.01 4.39
C GLU A 37 2.36 -1.72 3.37
N LEU A 38 2.66 -1.78 2.07
CA LEU A 38 1.67 -1.62 1.02
C LEU A 38 0.61 -2.73 1.05
N ASP A 39 1.02 -3.98 1.26
CA ASP A 39 0.10 -5.12 1.39
C ASP A 39 -0.84 -4.96 2.59
N GLU A 40 -0.33 -4.45 3.73
CA GLU A 40 -1.17 -4.15 4.90
C GLU A 40 -2.26 -3.13 4.57
N TYR A 41 -1.91 -2.04 3.87
CA TYR A 41 -2.90 -1.02 3.49
C TYR A 41 -3.92 -1.52 2.47
N LEU A 42 -3.48 -2.33 1.49
CA LEU A 42 -4.38 -2.95 0.53
C LEU A 42 -5.37 -3.90 1.20
N ASN A 43 -4.91 -4.65 2.20
CA ASN A 43 -5.76 -5.53 3.00
C ASN A 43 -6.77 -4.73 3.83
N GLU A 44 -6.34 -3.66 4.51
CA GLU A 44 -7.23 -2.77 5.28
C GLU A 44 -8.33 -2.16 4.40
N TYR A 45 -7.94 -1.68 3.21
CA TYR A 45 -8.87 -1.16 2.22
C TYR A 45 -9.85 -2.24 1.76
N SER A 46 -9.35 -3.42 1.38
CA SER A 46 -10.18 -4.55 0.94
C SER A 46 -11.22 -4.95 1.98
N GLN A 47 -10.83 -5.07 3.25
CA GLN A 47 -11.75 -5.37 4.36
C GLN A 47 -12.82 -4.29 4.54
N THR A 48 -12.45 -3.02 4.39
CA THR A 48 -13.39 -1.89 4.47
C THR A 48 -14.46 -1.97 3.36
N TYR A 49 -14.07 -2.41 2.15
CA TYR A 49 -15.00 -2.56 1.03
C TYR A 49 -15.84 -3.83 1.10
N ILE A 50 -15.27 -4.96 1.53
CA ILE A 50 -16.02 -6.22 1.74
C ILE A 50 -17.12 -6.02 2.78
N ASN A 51 -16.81 -5.33 3.89
CA ASN A 51 -17.79 -5.07 4.96
C ASN A 51 -18.93 -4.14 4.51
N LYS A 52 -18.66 -3.17 3.63
CA LYS A 52 -19.69 -2.31 3.02
C LYS A 52 -20.56 -3.02 1.98
N SER A 53 -20.04 -4.08 1.35
CA SER A 53 -20.77 -4.88 0.34
C SER A 53 -21.72 -5.91 0.98
N SER A 54 -21.51 -6.18 2.27
CA SER A 54 -22.24 -7.19 3.05
C SER A 54 -23.25 -6.58 4.03
N SER A 55 -23.41 -5.25 4.02
CA SER A 55 -24.37 -4.47 4.82
C SER A 55 -25.40 -3.80 3.92
#